data_AF-A0A7Y1TPK0-F1
#
_entry.id   AF-A0A7Y1TPK0-F1
#
_cell.length_a   1.000
_cell.length_b   1.000
_cell.length_c   1.000
_cell.angle_alpha   90.00
_cell.angle_beta   90.00
_cell.angle_gamma   90.00
#
_symmetry.space_group_name_H-M   'P 1'
#
loop_
_entity.id
_entity.type
_entity.pdbx_description
1 polymer ?
#
loop_
_entity_poly.entity_id
_entity_poly.type
_entity_poly.pdbx_seq_one_letter_code
_entity_poly.pdbx_strand_id
1 'polypeptide(L)'
;MAHPSDIEIAQQNEMLHIKEVAAKVNLKEDDLILYGKYKAKLPLRLIDEEKIKQNHLILVTALTPTPAGEGKTTVSIGLNEGLNKIGEQAMVVLREPSLGPVFGIKGGAAGGGYSQVVPMEDINLHFTGDFNAIEKANNLLSALIDNNLQTKVNNLNIDPRTIAWKRVIDMNDRALRDITIGLGGLANGIPREEGFNITPASEVMAILCMAKDIDDLKKRLGDIFVGFTFDKQAIFARDLKAENAMAILLKDAIQPNFVQTLEHNPAIIHGGPFANIAQGTNTIIATKMGLSLSNYVVTEAGFGADLGAEKFLNIKSAYAGLNPKCVVLVATIRALRHHGGSPVDEYNTASLDRVSKGFENLEKHIE
;
A
#
# COMPACT_ATOMS: atom_id res chain seq x y z
N MET A 1 29.04 -19.84 -3.35
CA MET A 1 29.49 -18.43 -3.21
C MET A 1 28.60 -17.79 -2.17
N ALA A 2 29.15 -17.04 -1.22
CA ALA A 2 28.32 -16.29 -0.29
C ALA A 2 27.71 -15.12 -1.05
N HIS A 3 26.39 -15.11 -1.21
CA HIS A 3 25.69 -13.95 -1.76
C HIS A 3 25.51 -12.92 -0.64
N PRO A 4 25.81 -11.63 -0.87
CA PRO A 4 25.50 -10.60 0.10
C PRO A 4 23.98 -10.58 0.36
N SER A 5 23.60 -10.27 1.59
CA SER A 5 22.22 -10.06 1.98
C SER A 5 21.65 -8.80 1.30
N ASP A 6 20.32 -8.72 1.22
CA ASP A 6 19.63 -7.60 0.56
C ASP A 6 20.03 -6.24 1.17
N ILE A 7 20.18 -6.18 2.49
CA ILE A 7 20.60 -4.97 3.20
C ILE A 7 22.06 -4.60 2.90
N GLU A 8 22.97 -5.58 2.79
CA GLU A 8 24.37 -5.33 2.43
C GLU A 8 24.46 -4.76 1.00
N ILE A 9 23.66 -5.29 0.06
CA ILE A 9 23.58 -4.74 -1.31
C ILE A 9 23.07 -3.30 -1.28
N ALA A 10 22.01 -3.02 -0.52
CA ALA A 10 21.44 -1.68 -0.42
C ALA A 10 22.41 -0.66 0.23
N GLN A 11 23.16 -1.07 1.26
CA GLN A 11 24.14 -0.22 1.94
C GLN A 11 25.39 0.05 1.10
N GLN A 12 25.73 -0.83 0.16
CA GLN A 12 26.83 -0.63 -0.78
C GLN A 12 26.46 0.28 -1.96
N ASN A 13 25.18 0.63 -2.14
CA ASN A 13 24.74 1.49 -3.24
C ASN A 13 25.00 2.96 -2.95
N GLU A 14 25.80 3.61 -3.80
CA GLU A 14 25.94 5.07 -3.81
C GLU A 14 24.73 5.70 -4.51
N MET A 15 23.71 6.04 -3.72
CA MET A 15 22.48 6.65 -4.23
C MET A 15 22.74 8.03 -4.85
N LEU A 16 22.09 8.31 -5.98
CA LEU A 16 22.06 9.66 -6.54
C LEU A 16 21.21 10.60 -5.67
N HIS A 17 21.53 11.89 -5.66
CA HIS A 17 20.62 12.86 -5.07
C HIS A 17 19.27 12.79 -5.81
N ILE A 18 18.16 12.84 -5.07
CA ILE A 18 16.83 12.65 -5.66
C ILE A 18 16.49 13.67 -6.76
N LYS A 19 17.16 14.83 -6.78
CA LYS A 19 17.03 15.85 -7.82
C LYS A 19 17.58 15.37 -9.16
N GLU A 20 18.65 14.59 -9.16
CA GLU A 20 19.26 14.02 -10.36
C GLU A 20 18.36 12.92 -10.94
N VAL A 21 17.76 12.10 -10.08
CA VAL A 21 16.76 11.09 -10.48
C VAL A 21 15.51 11.77 -11.05
N ALA A 22 15.04 12.84 -10.40
CA ALA A 22 13.89 13.63 -10.85
C ALA A 22 14.12 14.27 -12.23
N ALA A 23 15.34 14.73 -12.50
CA ALA A 23 15.69 15.30 -13.81
C ALA A 23 15.54 14.30 -14.96
N LYS A 24 15.71 12.98 -14.72
CA LYS A 24 15.50 11.93 -15.73
C LYS A 24 14.06 11.87 -16.26
N VAL A 25 13.09 12.34 -15.46
CA VAL A 25 11.66 12.42 -15.82
C VAL A 25 11.19 13.87 -15.96
N ASN A 26 12.12 14.79 -16.24
CA ASN A 26 11.87 16.21 -16.50
C ASN A 26 11.22 16.99 -15.34
N LEU A 27 11.39 16.53 -14.10
CA LEU A 27 10.98 17.27 -12.91
C LEU A 27 12.05 18.28 -12.49
N LYS A 28 11.60 19.45 -12.05
CA LYS A 28 12.46 20.53 -11.52
C LYS A 28 12.50 20.49 -10.00
N GLU A 29 13.44 21.23 -9.41
CA GLU A 29 13.56 21.33 -7.95
C GLU A 29 12.27 21.82 -7.29
N ASP A 30 11.59 22.81 -7.86
CA ASP A 30 10.32 23.36 -7.35
C ASP A 30 9.13 22.38 -7.47
N ASP A 31 9.32 21.26 -8.16
CA ASP A 31 8.36 20.16 -8.23
C ASP A 31 8.58 19.13 -7.11
N LEU A 32 9.58 19.31 -6.24
CA LEU A 32 9.98 18.35 -5.21
C LEU A 32 9.83 18.94 -3.81
N ILE A 33 9.15 18.20 -2.93
CA ILE A 33 9.17 18.46 -1.49
C ILE A 33 10.15 17.47 -0.86
N LEU A 34 11.37 17.91 -0.59
CA LEU A 34 12.47 17.02 -0.20
C LEU A 34 12.32 16.45 1.22
N TYR A 35 12.59 15.15 1.37
CA TYR A 35 12.72 14.44 2.64
C TYR A 35 14.15 13.90 2.76
N GLY A 36 15.06 14.80 3.14
CA GLY A 36 16.50 14.55 3.05
C GLY A 36 16.98 14.57 1.60
N LYS A 37 18.07 13.83 1.32
CA LYS A 37 18.74 13.86 0.00
C LYS A 37 18.17 12.90 -1.04
N TYR A 38 17.55 11.81 -0.58
CA TYR A 38 17.24 10.64 -1.42
C TYR A 38 15.75 10.33 -1.57
N LYS A 39 14.88 11.21 -1.04
CA LYS A 39 13.42 11.04 -1.08
C LYS A 39 12.76 12.41 -1.31
N ALA A 40 11.63 12.42 -1.99
CA ALA A 40 10.80 13.61 -2.12
C ALA A 40 9.31 13.23 -2.15
N LYS A 41 8.42 14.17 -1.82
CA LYS A 41 7.00 14.10 -2.17
C LYS A 41 6.73 14.87 -3.46
N LEU A 42 5.79 14.36 -4.27
CA LEU A 42 5.39 14.95 -5.55
C LEU A 42 4.02 15.65 -5.44
N PRO A 43 3.95 16.96 -5.70
CA PRO A 43 2.68 17.70 -5.72
C PRO A 43 1.69 17.15 -6.74
N LEU A 44 0.40 17.08 -6.38
CA LEU A 44 -0.65 16.51 -7.24
C LEU A 44 -0.85 17.25 -8.57
N ARG A 45 -0.43 18.52 -8.66
CA ARG A 45 -0.47 19.33 -9.89
C ARG A 45 0.34 18.75 -11.07
N LEU A 46 1.21 17.78 -10.80
CA LEU A 46 2.02 17.11 -11.82
C LEU A 46 1.26 16.02 -12.58
N ILE A 47 0.06 15.64 -12.11
CA ILE A 47 -0.78 14.64 -12.77
C ILE A 47 -1.39 15.24 -14.05
N ASP A 48 -1.22 14.52 -15.16
CA ASP A 48 -1.63 14.92 -16.51
C ASP A 48 -2.46 13.80 -17.16
N GLU A 49 -3.78 14.00 -17.24
CA GLU A 49 -4.73 13.02 -17.78
C GLU A 49 -4.52 12.72 -19.28
N GLU A 50 -3.93 13.63 -20.06
CA GLU A 50 -3.66 13.37 -21.47
C GLU A 50 -2.45 12.45 -21.65
N LYS A 51 -1.40 12.64 -20.85
CA LYS A 51 -0.25 11.71 -20.82
C LYS A 51 -0.66 10.33 -20.31
N ILE A 52 -1.54 10.27 -19.30
CA ILE A 52 -2.03 9.00 -18.75
C ILE A 52 -2.65 8.12 -19.84
N LYS A 53 -3.42 8.69 -20.76
CA LYS A 53 -4.05 7.95 -21.88
C LYS A 53 -3.04 7.43 -22.91
N GLN A 54 -1.94 8.16 -23.10
CA GLN A 54 -0.92 7.81 -24.09
C GLN A 54 0.04 6.73 -23.57
N ASN A 55 0.37 6.78 -22.28
CA ASN A 55 1.39 5.94 -21.68
C ASN A 55 0.92 4.52 -21.37
N HIS A 56 1.85 3.65 -20.98
CA HIS A 56 1.67 2.21 -20.90
C HIS A 56 1.71 1.73 -19.46
N LEU A 57 0.56 1.25 -18.96
CA LEU A 57 0.46 0.62 -17.65
C LEU A 57 0.70 -0.89 -17.76
N ILE A 58 1.61 -1.41 -16.94
CA ILE A 58 1.95 -2.83 -16.83
C ILE A 58 1.61 -3.29 -15.42
N LEU A 59 0.76 -4.32 -15.30
CA LEU A 59 0.41 -4.93 -14.02
C LEU A 59 1.26 -6.19 -13.80
N VAL A 60 1.99 -6.25 -12.71
CA VAL A 60 2.68 -7.46 -12.24
C VAL A 60 1.84 -8.14 -11.17
N THR A 61 1.55 -9.42 -11.38
CA THR A 61 0.85 -10.30 -10.47
C THR A 61 1.61 -11.63 -10.35
N ALA A 62 1.10 -12.58 -9.58
CA ALA A 62 1.72 -13.90 -9.42
C ALA A 62 0.66 -14.99 -9.41
N LEU A 63 1.11 -16.24 -9.50
CA LEU A 63 0.29 -17.39 -9.14
C LEU A 63 -0.07 -17.39 -7.64
N THR A 64 -0.90 -18.33 -7.21
CA THR A 64 -1.32 -18.42 -5.80
C THR A 64 -0.10 -18.54 -4.88
N PRO A 65 0.10 -17.62 -3.91
CA PRO A 65 1.34 -17.57 -3.12
C PRO A 65 1.62 -18.85 -2.35
N THR A 66 2.89 -19.20 -2.26
CA THR A 66 3.39 -20.41 -1.59
C THR A 66 4.42 -20.02 -0.51
N PRO A 67 4.69 -20.90 0.48
CA PRO A 67 5.76 -20.66 1.45
C PRO A 67 7.15 -20.49 0.83
N ALA A 68 7.35 -20.95 -0.41
CA ALA A 68 8.61 -20.79 -1.12
C ALA A 68 8.88 -19.33 -1.54
N GLY A 69 7.83 -18.52 -1.72
CA GLY A 69 7.93 -17.16 -2.24
C GLY A 69 8.21 -17.13 -3.76
N GLU A 70 7.58 -16.16 -4.42
CA GLU A 70 7.58 -16.05 -5.88
C GLU A 70 8.46 -14.91 -6.41
N GLY A 71 8.80 -13.93 -5.56
CA GLY A 71 9.65 -12.80 -5.95
C GLY A 71 8.95 -11.73 -6.79
N LYS A 72 7.62 -11.56 -6.64
CA LYS A 72 6.82 -10.63 -7.45
C LYS A 72 7.40 -9.20 -7.47
N THR A 73 7.70 -8.63 -6.31
CA THR A 73 8.22 -7.25 -6.23
C THR A 73 9.62 -7.13 -6.83
N THR A 74 10.45 -8.16 -6.69
CA THR A 74 11.74 -8.25 -7.39
C THR A 74 11.55 -8.21 -8.91
N VAL A 75 10.55 -8.92 -9.44
CA VAL A 75 10.21 -8.86 -10.88
C VAL A 75 9.68 -7.49 -11.28
N SER A 76 8.84 -6.84 -10.48
CA SER A 76 8.35 -5.48 -10.75
C SER A 76 9.50 -4.48 -10.92
N ILE A 77 10.49 -4.54 -10.02
CA ILE A 77 11.65 -3.64 -10.05
C ILE A 77 12.60 -4.03 -11.18
N GLY A 78 12.92 -5.31 -11.34
CA GLY A 78 13.81 -5.79 -12.39
C GLY A 78 13.25 -5.56 -13.80
N LEU A 79 11.92 -5.64 -13.99
CA LEU A 79 11.27 -5.28 -15.25
C LEU A 79 11.43 -3.79 -15.55
N ASN A 80 11.24 -2.93 -14.54
CA ASN A 80 11.47 -1.49 -14.67
C ASN A 80 12.93 -1.17 -15.04
N GLU A 81 13.89 -1.83 -14.39
CA GLU A 81 15.32 -1.68 -14.69
C GLU A 81 15.64 -2.16 -16.11
N GLY A 82 15.10 -3.32 -16.51
CA GLY A 82 15.24 -3.86 -17.86
C GLY A 82 14.69 -2.93 -18.95
N LEU A 83 13.52 -2.32 -18.72
CA LEU A 83 12.92 -1.34 -19.65
C LEU A 83 13.82 -0.11 -19.81
N ASN A 84 14.31 0.47 -18.70
CA ASN A 84 15.24 1.60 -18.76
C ASN A 84 16.54 1.24 -19.47
N LYS A 85 17.04 0.01 -19.28
CA LYS A 85 18.26 -0.49 -19.92
C LYS A 85 18.16 -0.62 -21.44
N ILE A 86 16.96 -0.88 -21.96
CA ILE A 86 16.71 -0.91 -23.42
C ILE A 86 16.32 0.46 -23.99
N GLY A 87 16.38 1.52 -23.17
CA GLY A 87 16.12 2.91 -23.58
C GLY A 87 14.68 3.39 -23.41
N GLU A 88 13.80 2.59 -22.80
CA GLU A 88 12.43 3.01 -22.51
C GLU A 88 12.36 3.78 -21.18
N GLN A 89 11.75 4.98 -21.19
CA GLN A 89 11.52 5.74 -19.96
C GLN A 89 10.45 5.04 -19.10
N ALA A 90 10.91 4.24 -18.13
CA ALA A 90 10.05 3.45 -17.25
C ALA A 90 10.16 3.86 -15.77
N MET A 91 9.05 3.73 -15.05
CA MET A 91 8.97 3.96 -13.61
C MET A 91 8.22 2.82 -12.93
N VAL A 92 8.72 2.37 -11.77
CA VAL A 92 8.01 1.40 -10.93
C VAL A 92 7.19 2.10 -9.85
N VAL A 93 5.96 1.64 -9.62
CA VAL A 93 5.06 2.19 -8.60
C VAL A 93 4.60 1.08 -7.65
N LEU A 94 5.04 1.16 -6.40
CA LEU A 94 4.91 0.13 -5.38
C LEU A 94 4.15 0.61 -4.13
N ARG A 95 3.86 -0.34 -3.25
CA ARG A 95 3.25 -0.10 -1.94
C ARG A 95 4.32 0.17 -0.89
N GLU A 96 4.00 1.02 0.08
CA GLU A 96 4.79 1.17 1.29
C GLU A 96 4.55 -0.02 2.23
N PRO A 97 5.60 -0.65 2.79
CA PRO A 97 5.44 -1.67 3.80
C PRO A 97 4.96 -1.09 5.13
N SER A 98 4.19 -1.89 5.86
CA SER A 98 3.90 -1.63 7.28
C SER A 98 5.16 -1.83 8.12
N LEU A 99 5.32 -0.98 9.13
CA LEU A 99 6.43 -0.97 10.07
C LEU A 99 6.39 -2.17 11.02
N GLY A 100 5.19 -2.58 11.48
CA GLY A 100 5.02 -3.66 12.45
C GLY A 100 5.70 -4.98 12.05
N PRO A 101 5.49 -5.51 10.82
CA PRO A 101 6.14 -6.72 10.32
C PRO A 101 7.66 -6.68 10.25
N VAL A 102 8.28 -5.50 10.12
CA VAL A 102 9.74 -5.33 10.01
C VAL A 102 10.45 -5.77 11.29
N PHE A 103 9.83 -5.55 12.45
CA PHE A 103 10.32 -6.04 13.75
C PHE A 103 9.87 -7.48 14.06
N GLY A 104 9.25 -8.17 13.09
CA GLY A 104 8.79 -9.55 13.20
C GLY A 104 9.60 -10.51 12.31
N ILE A 105 8.89 -11.33 11.54
CA ILE A 105 9.48 -12.42 10.72
C ILE A 105 9.77 -11.96 9.28
N LYS A 106 9.13 -10.90 8.79
CA LYS A 106 9.22 -10.47 7.38
C LYS A 106 10.27 -9.37 7.21
N GLY A 107 11.39 -9.71 6.58
CA GLY A 107 12.33 -8.73 6.03
C GLY A 107 11.80 -8.09 4.74
N GLY A 108 12.11 -6.80 4.56
CA GLY A 108 12.08 -5.99 3.32
C GLY A 108 10.99 -6.22 2.27
N ALA A 109 10.08 -5.26 2.10
CA ALA A 109 9.08 -5.30 1.01
C ALA A 109 9.49 -4.54 -0.27
N ALA A 110 10.74 -4.07 -0.35
CA ALA A 110 11.22 -3.19 -1.42
C ALA A 110 12.02 -3.92 -2.51
N GLY A 111 11.73 -5.21 -2.76
CA GLY A 111 12.45 -6.05 -3.73
C GLY A 111 13.41 -7.03 -3.07
N GLY A 112 14.42 -7.46 -3.82
CA GLY A 112 15.45 -8.39 -3.32
C GLY A 112 16.61 -8.56 -4.30
N GLY A 113 17.78 -8.97 -3.81
CA GLY A 113 19.00 -9.07 -4.60
C GLY A 113 19.42 -7.71 -5.17
N TYR A 114 19.73 -7.66 -6.47
CA TYR A 114 20.12 -6.42 -7.16
C TYR A 114 18.94 -5.63 -7.75
N SER A 115 17.69 -6.07 -7.53
CA SER A 115 16.49 -5.34 -7.93
C SER A 115 15.73 -4.90 -6.69
N GLN A 116 16.14 -3.75 -6.16
CA GLN A 116 15.58 -3.13 -4.96
C GLN A 116 15.26 -1.65 -5.20
N VAL A 117 14.33 -1.12 -4.40
CA VAL A 117 14.09 0.33 -4.25
C VAL A 117 14.78 0.82 -2.97
N VAL A 118 15.46 1.95 -3.07
CA VAL A 118 16.27 2.55 -2.01
C VAL A 118 15.88 4.01 -1.75
N PRO A 119 16.04 4.53 -0.52
CA PRO A 119 16.69 3.93 0.67
C PRO A 119 15.83 2.90 1.43
N MET A 120 16.31 1.66 1.51
CA MET A 120 15.55 0.52 2.07
C MET A 120 15.22 0.68 3.56
N GLU A 121 16.15 1.22 4.35
CA GLU A 121 15.96 1.45 5.80
C GLU A 121 14.82 2.44 6.06
N ASP A 122 14.81 3.56 5.33
CA ASP A 122 13.75 4.56 5.46
C ASP A 122 12.40 3.99 5.05
N ILE A 123 12.34 3.27 3.91
CA ILE A 123 11.12 2.67 3.36
C ILE A 123 10.50 1.68 4.35
N ASN A 124 11.31 0.92 5.08
CA ASN A 124 10.83 -0.07 6.06
C ASN A 124 10.50 0.53 7.44
N LEU A 125 10.82 1.80 7.68
CA LEU A 125 10.59 2.47 8.96
C LEU A 125 9.53 3.56 8.81
N HIS A 126 9.87 4.81 9.10
CA HIS A 126 8.93 5.93 9.08
C HIS A 126 8.73 6.53 7.69
N PHE A 127 9.62 6.20 6.75
CA PHE A 127 9.67 6.73 5.40
C PHE A 127 9.46 8.24 5.32
N THR A 128 8.27 8.68 4.90
CA THR A 128 7.87 10.09 4.82
C THR A 128 6.74 10.45 5.79
N GLY A 129 6.30 9.50 6.63
CA GLY A 129 5.29 9.67 7.66
C GLY A 129 3.85 9.36 7.23
N ASP A 130 3.64 8.72 6.09
CA ASP A 130 2.31 8.48 5.53
C ASP A 130 1.47 7.55 6.42
N PHE A 131 2.05 6.43 6.86
CA PHE A 131 1.38 5.52 7.80
C PHE A 131 1.08 6.19 9.15
N ASN A 132 1.98 7.04 9.64
CA ASN A 132 1.75 7.83 10.85
C ASN A 132 0.56 8.77 10.68
N ALA A 133 0.46 9.46 9.55
CA ALA A 133 -0.67 10.36 9.25
C ALA A 133 -2.00 9.60 9.18
N ILE A 134 -2.01 8.42 8.57
CA ILE A 134 -3.18 7.51 8.51
C ILE A 134 -3.59 7.04 9.90
N GLU A 135 -2.62 6.62 10.73
CA GLU A 135 -2.87 6.24 12.12
C GLU A 135 -3.50 7.40 12.91
N LYS A 136 -2.98 8.63 12.77
CA LYS A 136 -3.54 9.82 13.44
C LYS A 136 -4.93 10.15 12.94
N ALA A 137 -5.19 10.09 11.64
CA ALA A 137 -6.52 10.34 11.09
C ALA A 137 -7.54 9.29 11.57
N ASN A 138 -7.17 8.01 11.59
CA ASN A 138 -8.02 6.92 12.09
C ASN A 138 -8.36 7.11 13.57
N ASN A 139 -7.34 7.34 14.39
CA ASN A 139 -7.50 7.45 15.84
C ASN A 139 -8.14 8.78 16.27
N LEU A 140 -8.04 9.83 15.46
CA LEU A 140 -8.84 11.04 15.65
C LEU A 140 -10.34 10.74 15.56
N LEU A 141 -10.78 9.97 14.55
CA LEU A 141 -12.17 9.56 14.44
C LEU A 141 -12.61 8.76 15.67
N SER A 142 -11.80 7.79 16.13
CA SER A 142 -12.06 7.05 17.37
C SER A 142 -12.21 7.98 18.59
N ALA A 143 -11.33 8.98 18.72
CA ALA A 143 -11.41 9.95 19.82
C ALA A 143 -12.67 10.84 19.74
N LEU A 144 -13.07 11.27 18.54
CA LEU A 144 -14.29 12.04 18.33
C LEU A 144 -15.55 11.23 18.64
N ILE A 145 -15.58 9.94 18.29
CA ILE A 145 -16.66 9.02 18.64
C ILE A 145 -16.83 8.95 20.16
N ASP A 146 -15.76 8.62 20.88
CA ASP A 146 -15.84 8.48 22.35
C ASP A 146 -16.13 9.81 23.06
N ASN A 147 -15.65 10.93 22.51
CA ASN A 147 -16.03 12.26 22.99
C ASN A 147 -17.51 12.56 22.75
N ASN A 148 -18.08 12.11 21.62
CA ASN A 148 -19.51 12.25 21.34
C ASN A 148 -20.37 11.40 22.30
N LEU A 149 -19.89 10.22 22.71
CA LEU A 149 -20.56 9.41 23.73
C LEU A 149 -20.61 10.13 25.08
N GLN A 150 -19.52 10.80 25.46
CA GLN A 150 -19.38 11.48 26.75
C GLN A 150 -20.15 12.82 26.80
N THR A 151 -20.25 13.55 25.68
CA THR A 151 -20.87 14.88 25.68
C THR A 151 -22.36 14.81 25.95
N LYS A 152 -22.86 15.77 26.73
CA LYS A 152 -24.31 15.98 26.97
C LYS A 152 -24.95 16.92 25.94
N VAL A 153 -24.13 17.61 25.15
CA VAL A 153 -24.58 18.60 24.17
C VAL A 153 -24.13 18.13 22.78
N ASN A 154 -25.04 18.20 21.80
CA ASN A 154 -24.80 17.71 20.43
C ASN A 154 -24.38 16.22 20.37
N ASN A 155 -24.89 15.40 21.29
CA ASN A 155 -24.70 13.96 21.29
C ASN A 155 -25.55 13.34 20.16
N LEU A 156 -24.96 12.44 19.38
CA LEU A 156 -25.65 11.78 18.26
C LEU A 156 -26.48 10.55 18.68
N ASN A 157 -26.54 10.26 19.98
CA ASN A 157 -27.23 9.12 20.56
C ASN A 157 -26.73 7.77 19.99
N ILE A 158 -25.42 7.68 19.73
CA ILE A 158 -24.75 6.47 19.23
C ILE A 158 -24.87 5.38 20.30
N ASP A 159 -25.27 4.18 19.91
CA ASP A 159 -25.22 2.99 20.76
C ASP A 159 -23.78 2.46 20.79
N PRO A 160 -23.07 2.54 21.94
CA PRO A 160 -21.65 2.16 22.03
C PRO A 160 -21.36 0.72 21.63
N ARG A 161 -22.37 -0.16 21.68
CA ARG A 161 -22.27 -1.60 21.36
C ARG A 161 -22.27 -1.86 19.85
N THR A 162 -22.66 -0.87 19.07
CA THR A 162 -22.82 -0.99 17.61
C THR A 162 -21.68 -0.32 16.82
N ILE A 163 -20.72 0.29 17.53
CA ILE A 163 -19.57 0.94 16.91
C ILE A 163 -18.74 -0.12 16.20
N ALA A 164 -18.69 -0.04 14.86
CA ALA A 164 -17.90 -0.90 14.01
C ALA A 164 -16.47 -0.37 13.82
N TRP A 165 -16.27 0.93 14.02
CA TRP A 165 -14.97 1.59 13.88
C TRP A 165 -13.99 1.16 14.98
N LYS A 166 -12.79 0.73 14.58
CA LYS A 166 -11.71 0.31 15.49
C LYS A 166 -10.55 1.29 15.45
N ARG A 167 -9.78 1.33 16.54
CA ARG A 167 -8.50 2.05 16.59
C ARG A 167 -7.43 1.32 15.77
N VAL A 168 -6.33 1.99 15.48
CA VAL A 168 -5.18 1.37 14.81
C VAL A 168 -3.83 1.75 15.42
N ILE A 169 -2.86 0.87 15.26
CA ILE A 169 -1.45 1.10 15.54
C ILE A 169 -0.62 0.29 14.55
N ASP A 170 0.48 0.85 14.02
CA ASP A 170 1.33 0.10 13.07
C ASP A 170 2.35 -0.80 13.78
N MET A 171 1.86 -1.66 14.69
CA MET A 171 2.65 -2.61 15.46
C MET A 171 1.96 -3.98 15.50
N ASN A 172 2.77 -5.03 15.54
CA ASN A 172 2.27 -6.40 15.71
C ASN A 172 1.93 -6.70 17.17
N ASP A 173 0.88 -6.06 17.69
CA ASP A 173 0.43 -6.23 19.07
C ASP A 173 -0.88 -7.05 19.15
N ARG A 174 -0.76 -8.30 19.60
CA ARG A 174 -1.92 -9.20 19.74
C ARG A 174 -2.79 -8.87 20.95
N ALA A 175 -2.26 -8.18 21.97
CA ALA A 175 -2.98 -7.92 23.21
C ALA A 175 -4.07 -6.85 23.03
N LEU A 176 -3.99 -6.05 21.97
CA LEU A 176 -4.93 -4.98 21.67
C LEU A 176 -6.12 -5.41 20.79
N ARG A 177 -6.24 -6.70 20.43
CA ARG A 177 -7.33 -7.18 19.54
C ARG A 177 -8.71 -7.01 20.14
N ASP A 178 -8.84 -7.31 21.44
CA ASP A 178 -10.08 -7.29 22.19
C ASP A 178 -9.81 -6.63 23.55
N ILE A 179 -10.34 -5.43 23.75
CA ILE A 179 -10.11 -4.61 24.95
C ILE A 179 -11.42 -3.98 25.44
N THR A 180 -11.38 -3.46 26.66
CA THR A 180 -12.42 -2.57 27.20
C THR A 180 -11.79 -1.20 27.48
N ILE A 181 -12.40 -0.15 26.94
CA ILE A 181 -11.95 1.24 27.14
C ILE A 181 -12.97 2.02 27.99
N GLY A 182 -12.68 3.30 28.30
CA GLY A 182 -13.63 4.18 29.00
C GLY A 182 -13.83 3.83 30.48
N LEU A 183 -12.86 3.14 31.09
CA LEU A 183 -12.89 2.74 32.50
C LEU A 183 -12.35 3.86 33.41
N GLY A 184 -12.64 3.76 34.71
CA GLY A 184 -12.09 4.67 35.73
C GLY A 184 -13.04 5.80 36.18
N GLY A 185 -14.34 5.68 35.93
CA GLY A 185 -15.36 6.57 36.46
C GLY A 185 -15.80 7.68 35.49
N LEU A 186 -16.68 8.57 35.97
CA LEU A 186 -17.44 9.52 35.13
C LEU A 186 -16.59 10.48 34.28
N ALA A 187 -15.34 10.73 34.66
CA ALA A 187 -14.44 11.64 33.95
C ALA A 187 -13.66 10.97 32.81
N ASN A 188 -13.67 9.62 32.72
CA ASN A 188 -12.76 8.85 31.88
C ASN A 188 -13.43 8.18 30.67
N GLY A 189 -14.68 8.54 30.37
CA GLY A 189 -15.44 8.05 29.22
C GLY A 189 -16.54 7.05 29.58
N ILE A 190 -17.14 6.46 28.54
CA ILE A 190 -18.20 5.46 28.64
C ILE A 190 -17.60 4.07 28.38
N PRO A 191 -17.75 3.10 29.30
CA PRO A 191 -17.25 1.74 29.10
C PRO A 191 -17.84 1.08 27.86
N ARG A 192 -16.98 0.54 26.98
CA ARG A 192 -17.39 -0.28 25.83
C ARG A 192 -16.28 -1.23 25.38
N GLU A 193 -16.68 -2.26 24.64
CA GLU A 193 -15.76 -3.14 23.91
C GLU A 193 -15.13 -2.38 22.72
N GLU A 194 -13.87 -2.66 22.47
CA GLU A 194 -13.06 -2.04 21.43
C GLU A 194 -11.95 -3.00 20.99
N GLY A 195 -11.28 -2.69 19.88
CA GLY A 195 -10.03 -3.32 19.50
C GLY A 195 -9.15 -2.42 18.65
N PHE A 196 -7.93 -2.90 18.40
CA PHE A 196 -7.00 -2.31 17.46
C PHE A 196 -6.79 -3.22 16.25
N ASN A 197 -6.78 -2.61 15.07
CA ASN A 197 -6.23 -3.22 13.87
C ASN A 197 -4.82 -2.67 13.60
N ILE A 198 -4.04 -3.36 12.77
CA ILE A 198 -2.81 -2.79 12.27
C ILE A 198 -3.13 -1.69 11.24
N THR A 199 -2.38 -0.58 11.22
CA THR A 199 -2.67 0.60 10.37
C THR A 199 -2.99 0.33 8.89
N PRO A 200 -2.30 -0.55 8.13
CA PRO A 200 -2.67 -0.84 6.74
C PRO A 200 -4.04 -1.52 6.56
N ALA A 201 -4.65 -2.00 7.65
CA ALA A 201 -6.01 -2.55 7.66
C ALA A 201 -7.09 -1.48 7.91
N SER A 202 -6.71 -0.23 8.18
CA SER A 202 -7.65 0.88 8.33
C SER A 202 -8.40 1.16 7.02
N GLU A 203 -9.69 1.49 7.12
CA GLU A 203 -10.44 2.02 5.98
C GLU A 203 -9.85 3.36 5.49
N VAL A 204 -9.20 4.14 6.35
CA VAL A 204 -8.47 5.35 5.95
C VAL A 204 -7.36 5.03 4.95
N MET A 205 -6.64 3.91 5.13
CA MET A 205 -5.63 3.44 4.17
C MET A 205 -6.27 3.08 2.82
N ALA A 206 -7.39 2.34 2.86
CA ALA A 206 -8.11 1.98 1.64
C ALA A 206 -8.65 3.22 0.90
N ILE A 207 -9.20 4.19 1.64
CA ILE A 207 -9.69 5.47 1.14
C ILE A 207 -8.55 6.29 0.52
N LEU A 208 -7.40 6.44 1.19
CA LEU A 208 -6.21 7.09 0.62
C LEU A 208 -5.81 6.45 -0.70
N CYS A 209 -5.81 5.12 -0.76
CA CYS A 209 -5.41 4.40 -1.95
C CYS A 209 -6.41 4.50 -3.10
N MET A 210 -7.67 4.81 -2.82
CA MET A 210 -8.74 4.96 -3.80
C MET A 210 -9.10 6.42 -4.11
N ALA A 211 -8.57 7.40 -3.38
CA ALA A 211 -8.85 8.81 -3.63
C ALA A 211 -8.24 9.28 -4.97
N LYS A 212 -8.95 10.17 -5.66
CA LYS A 212 -8.47 10.84 -6.90
C LYS A 212 -7.74 12.14 -6.60
N ASP A 213 -8.18 12.84 -5.57
CA ASP A 213 -7.68 14.14 -5.11
C ASP A 213 -8.10 14.37 -3.65
N ILE A 214 -7.78 15.55 -3.11
CA ILE A 214 -8.07 15.91 -1.71
C ILE A 214 -9.57 16.05 -1.42
N ASP A 215 -10.38 16.44 -2.41
CA ASP A 215 -11.82 16.60 -2.22
C ASP A 215 -12.54 15.24 -2.24
N ASP A 216 -12.14 14.34 -3.14
CA ASP A 216 -12.59 12.93 -3.13
C ASP A 216 -12.15 12.23 -1.85
N LEU A 217 -10.91 12.46 -1.38
CA LEU A 217 -10.43 11.95 -0.09
C LEU A 217 -11.34 12.40 1.05
N LYS A 218 -11.55 13.71 1.19
CA LYS A 218 -12.39 14.30 2.24
C LYS A 218 -13.82 13.76 2.20
N LYS A 219 -14.42 13.67 1.01
CA LYS A 219 -15.78 13.11 0.85
C LYS A 219 -15.84 11.67 1.36
N ARG A 220 -14.90 10.82 0.92
CA ARG A 220 -14.83 9.41 1.32
C ARG A 220 -14.60 9.23 2.82
N LEU A 221 -13.78 10.07 3.42
CA LEU A 221 -13.58 10.08 4.87
C LEU A 221 -14.90 10.41 5.60
N GLY A 222 -15.70 11.34 5.09
CA GLY A 222 -17.02 11.65 5.64
C GLY A 222 -18.05 10.53 5.48
N ASP A 223 -17.88 9.68 4.46
CA ASP A 223 -18.75 8.54 4.15
C ASP A 223 -18.39 7.26 4.92
N ILE A 224 -17.37 7.29 5.78
CA ILE A 224 -17.03 6.18 6.69
C ILE A 224 -18.20 5.90 7.63
N PHE A 225 -18.66 4.66 7.66
CA PHE A 225 -19.66 4.19 8.61
C PHE A 225 -19.03 3.97 10.00
N VAL A 226 -19.67 4.52 11.03
CA VAL A 226 -19.20 4.45 12.43
C VAL A 226 -19.94 3.37 13.22
N GLY A 227 -21.27 3.38 13.13
CA GLY A 227 -22.14 2.55 13.96
C GLY A 227 -23.60 3.00 13.85
N PHE A 228 -24.43 2.61 14.81
CA PHE A 228 -25.84 2.96 14.84
C PHE A 228 -26.21 3.79 16.08
N THR A 229 -27.29 4.55 15.99
CA THR A 229 -27.99 5.06 17.17
C THR A 229 -28.80 3.96 17.85
N PHE A 230 -29.31 4.23 19.07
CA PHE A 230 -30.25 3.31 19.75
C PHE A 230 -31.52 3.03 18.92
N ASP A 231 -31.93 3.96 18.06
CA ASP A 231 -33.06 3.84 17.13
C ASP A 231 -32.64 3.23 15.77
N LYS A 232 -31.46 2.62 15.70
CA LYS A 232 -30.90 1.93 14.51
C LYS A 232 -30.68 2.83 13.29
N GLN A 233 -30.46 4.12 13.49
CA GLN A 233 -30.06 5.03 12.40
C GLN A 233 -28.55 4.97 12.21
N ALA A 234 -28.10 4.85 10.97
CA ALA A 234 -26.67 4.79 10.64
C ALA A 234 -25.99 6.14 10.92
N ILE A 235 -24.82 6.09 11.55
CA ILE A 235 -23.97 7.25 11.83
C ILE A 235 -22.68 7.13 11.02
N PHE A 236 -22.28 8.23 10.42
CA PHE A 236 -21.09 8.37 9.59
C PHE A 236 -20.12 9.40 10.18
N ALA A 237 -18.87 9.37 9.74
CA ALA A 237 -17.84 10.31 10.21
C ALA A 237 -18.21 11.78 9.98
N ARG A 238 -18.96 12.09 8.90
CA ARG A 238 -19.48 13.44 8.63
C ARG A 238 -20.49 13.95 9.67
N ASP A 239 -21.23 13.05 10.32
CA ASP A 239 -22.17 13.43 11.39
C ASP A 239 -21.42 13.91 12.63
N LEU A 240 -20.19 13.40 12.83
CA LEU A 240 -19.22 13.85 13.84
C LEU A 240 -18.39 15.06 13.38
N LYS A 241 -18.58 15.54 12.14
CA LYS A 241 -17.79 16.60 11.50
C LYS A 241 -16.29 16.29 11.45
N ALA A 242 -15.93 15.01 11.32
CA ALA A 242 -14.55 14.54 11.40
C ALA A 242 -13.77 14.70 10.08
N GLU A 243 -14.46 14.75 8.94
CA GLU A 243 -13.90 14.62 7.60
C GLU A 243 -12.87 15.69 7.26
N ASN A 244 -13.12 16.94 7.66
CA ASN A 244 -12.17 18.05 7.42
C ASN A 244 -10.88 17.87 8.24
N ALA A 245 -11.01 17.48 9.50
CA ALA A 245 -9.87 17.31 10.38
C ALA A 245 -9.02 16.10 9.96
N MET A 246 -9.66 15.00 9.57
CA MET A 246 -8.98 13.83 9.01
C MET A 246 -8.28 14.16 7.69
N ALA A 247 -8.92 14.90 6.78
CA ALA A 247 -8.31 15.31 5.52
C ALA A 247 -7.09 16.21 5.72
N ILE A 248 -7.14 17.14 6.69
CA ILE A 248 -5.99 18.00 7.03
C ILE A 248 -4.80 17.18 7.54
N LEU A 249 -5.04 16.13 8.35
CA LEU A 249 -3.97 15.24 8.81
C LEU A 249 -3.30 14.48 7.65
N LEU A 250 -4.01 14.28 6.55
CA LEU A 250 -3.53 13.56 5.36
C LEU A 250 -3.06 14.49 4.22
N LYS A 251 -3.03 15.81 4.43
CA LYS A 251 -2.76 16.81 3.37
C LYS A 251 -1.40 16.61 2.68
N ASP A 252 -0.40 16.13 3.41
CA ASP A 252 0.94 15.86 2.89
C ASP A 252 1.06 14.37 2.51
N ALA A 253 0.39 13.49 3.27
CA ALA A 253 0.36 12.04 3.03
C ALA A 253 -0.39 11.63 1.76
N ILE A 254 -1.18 12.52 1.14
CA ILE A 254 -1.81 12.26 -0.16
C ILE A 254 -0.81 12.39 -1.34
N GLN A 255 0.33 13.02 -1.12
CA GLN A 255 1.34 13.25 -2.17
C GLN A 255 2.27 12.04 -2.29
N PRO A 256 2.42 11.45 -3.49
CA PRO A 256 3.27 10.28 -3.71
C PRO A 256 4.73 10.50 -3.34
N ASN A 257 5.38 9.46 -2.81
CA ASN A 257 6.79 9.52 -2.45
C ASN A 257 7.65 9.03 -3.62
N PHE A 258 8.58 9.88 -4.05
CA PHE A 258 9.53 9.65 -5.13
C PHE A 258 10.89 9.24 -4.56
N VAL A 259 11.40 8.14 -5.08
CA VAL A 259 12.63 7.44 -4.68
C VAL A 259 13.30 6.83 -5.91
N GLN A 260 14.27 5.94 -5.73
CA GLN A 260 15.02 5.36 -6.85
C GLN A 260 15.28 3.86 -6.66
N THR A 261 15.52 3.14 -7.76
CA THR A 261 16.06 1.77 -7.71
C THR A 261 17.58 1.77 -7.49
N LEU A 262 18.18 0.60 -7.29
CA LEU A 262 19.65 0.45 -7.19
C LEU A 262 20.37 0.95 -8.45
N GLU A 263 19.76 0.83 -9.62
CA GLU A 263 20.25 1.39 -10.90
C GLU A 263 19.86 2.87 -11.11
N HIS A 264 19.37 3.54 -10.07
CA HIS A 264 18.99 4.96 -10.06
C HIS A 264 17.84 5.30 -11.01
N ASN A 265 17.00 4.32 -11.34
CA ASN A 265 15.77 4.54 -12.10
C ASN A 265 14.69 5.10 -11.17
N PRO A 266 13.79 5.97 -11.67
CA PRO A 266 12.76 6.57 -10.84
C PRO A 266 11.78 5.51 -10.31
N ALA A 267 11.35 5.68 -9.07
CA ALA A 267 10.37 4.82 -8.42
C ALA A 267 9.43 5.64 -7.54
N ILE A 268 8.17 5.21 -7.43
CA ILE A 268 7.19 5.78 -6.51
C ILE A 268 6.73 4.72 -5.52
N ILE A 269 6.69 5.07 -4.24
CA ILE A 269 6.13 4.24 -3.17
C ILE A 269 4.99 5.02 -2.51
N HIS A 270 3.77 4.48 -2.53
CA HIS A 270 2.65 5.21 -1.94
C HIS A 270 1.45 4.32 -1.59
N GLY A 271 1.04 4.37 -0.33
CA GLY A 271 -0.06 3.58 0.22
C GLY A 271 0.27 2.09 0.32
N GLY A 272 -0.47 1.36 1.14
CA GLY A 272 -0.21 -0.06 1.38
C GLY A 272 -1.36 -0.76 2.06
N PRO A 273 -2.56 -0.85 1.43
CA PRO A 273 -3.70 -1.52 2.02
C PRO A 273 -3.50 -3.05 1.99
N PHE A 274 -4.20 -3.73 2.87
CA PHE A 274 -4.34 -5.18 2.80
C PHE A 274 -5.02 -5.62 1.50
N ALA A 275 -4.67 -6.83 1.04
CA ALA A 275 -5.19 -7.40 -0.21
C ALA A 275 -6.32 -8.43 0.00
N ASN A 276 -6.67 -8.73 1.25
CA ASN A 276 -7.80 -9.60 1.60
C ASN A 276 -9.06 -8.77 1.89
N ILE A 277 -8.99 -7.83 2.84
CA ILE A 277 -10.11 -6.96 3.26
C ILE A 277 -10.21 -5.66 2.45
N ALA A 278 -9.19 -5.35 1.65
CA ALA A 278 -9.15 -4.19 0.76
C ALA A 278 -8.53 -4.58 -0.60
N GLN A 279 -8.27 -3.60 -1.46
CA GLN A 279 -7.84 -3.78 -2.84
C GLN A 279 -6.38 -4.24 -3.02
N GLY A 280 -5.54 -4.12 -2.01
CA GLY A 280 -4.17 -4.66 -2.07
C GLY A 280 -3.21 -3.98 -3.06
N THR A 281 -3.45 -2.72 -3.40
CA THR A 281 -2.68 -1.97 -4.41
C THR A 281 -2.16 -0.65 -3.85
N ASN A 282 -1.11 -0.09 -4.46
CA ASN A 282 -0.67 1.28 -4.19
C ASN A 282 -1.78 2.28 -4.58
N THR A 283 -1.62 3.55 -4.20
CA THR A 283 -2.66 4.56 -4.50
C THR A 283 -2.93 4.77 -6.00
N ILE A 284 -4.17 5.15 -6.35
CA ILE A 284 -4.52 5.62 -7.71
C ILE A 284 -3.65 6.82 -8.09
N ILE A 285 -3.51 7.77 -7.18
CA ILE A 285 -2.74 9.00 -7.35
C ILE A 285 -1.30 8.69 -7.78
N ALA A 286 -0.63 7.73 -7.14
CA ALA A 286 0.73 7.35 -7.49
C ALA A 286 0.85 6.66 -8.85
N THR A 287 -0.11 5.80 -9.21
CA THR A 287 -0.11 5.18 -10.55
C THR A 287 -0.34 6.23 -11.64
N LYS A 288 -1.27 7.17 -11.43
CA LYS A 288 -1.50 8.31 -12.33
C LYS A 288 -0.29 9.24 -12.42
N MET A 289 0.37 9.51 -11.29
CA MET A 289 1.62 10.27 -11.23
C MET A 289 2.70 9.62 -12.08
N GLY A 290 2.95 8.32 -11.91
CA GLY A 290 3.90 7.58 -12.74
C GLY A 290 3.56 7.67 -14.22
N LEU A 291 2.28 7.51 -14.58
CA LEU A 291 1.82 7.57 -15.97
C LEU A 291 1.87 9.00 -16.56
N SER A 292 1.99 10.02 -15.73
CA SER A 292 2.20 11.41 -16.17
C SER A 292 3.68 11.72 -16.42
N LEU A 293 4.58 10.96 -15.79
CA LEU A 293 6.02 11.21 -15.75
C LEU A 293 6.85 10.20 -16.56
N SER A 294 6.27 9.09 -16.99
CA SER A 294 6.99 8.03 -17.70
C SER A 294 6.15 7.35 -18.77
N ASN A 295 6.82 6.81 -19.79
CA ASN A 295 6.16 6.16 -20.93
C ASN A 295 5.63 4.79 -20.53
N TYR A 296 6.35 4.10 -19.64
CA TYR A 296 5.97 2.81 -19.08
C TYR A 296 5.90 2.89 -17.56
N VAL A 297 4.82 2.36 -16.99
CA VAL A 297 4.63 2.26 -15.55
C VAL A 297 4.42 0.80 -15.18
N VAL A 298 5.36 0.27 -14.40
CA VAL A 298 5.24 -1.07 -13.82
C VAL A 298 4.65 -0.92 -12.43
N THR A 299 3.53 -1.59 -12.16
CA THR A 299 2.94 -1.63 -10.82
C THR A 299 2.52 -3.05 -10.47
N GLU A 300 2.08 -3.29 -9.23
CA GLU A 300 1.73 -4.61 -8.76
C GLU A 300 0.51 -4.62 -7.84
N ALA A 301 -0.05 -5.80 -7.65
CA ALA A 301 -1.10 -6.06 -6.67
C ALA A 301 -0.70 -7.16 -5.68
N GLY A 302 -1.16 -7.06 -4.43
CA GLY A 302 -0.89 -8.06 -3.38
C GLY A 302 -1.52 -9.43 -3.65
N PHE A 303 -0.98 -10.50 -3.05
CA PHE A 303 -1.37 -11.90 -3.32
C PHE A 303 -1.21 -12.33 -4.80
N GLY A 304 -1.91 -13.39 -5.22
CA GLY A 304 -1.92 -13.88 -6.60
C GLY A 304 -2.95 -13.15 -7.46
N ALA A 305 -3.10 -13.55 -8.73
CA ALA A 305 -4.01 -12.89 -9.67
C ALA A 305 -5.49 -13.04 -9.30
N ASP A 306 -5.85 -14.15 -8.66
CA ASP A 306 -7.16 -14.45 -8.09
C ASP A 306 -7.69 -13.41 -7.09
N LEU A 307 -6.80 -12.71 -6.39
CA LEU A 307 -7.16 -11.64 -5.45
C LEU A 307 -6.63 -10.29 -5.89
N GLY A 308 -5.32 -10.19 -6.09
CA GLY A 308 -4.65 -8.92 -6.38
C GLY A 308 -5.02 -8.36 -7.74
N ALA A 309 -4.85 -9.16 -8.79
CA ALA A 309 -5.13 -8.69 -10.15
C ALA A 309 -6.63 -8.47 -10.35
N GLU A 310 -7.48 -9.37 -9.84
CA GLU A 310 -8.94 -9.20 -9.83
C GLU A 310 -9.34 -7.84 -9.24
N LYS A 311 -8.90 -7.51 -8.02
CA LYS A 311 -9.20 -6.23 -7.38
C LYS A 311 -8.53 -5.05 -8.06
N PHE A 312 -7.34 -5.24 -8.63
CA PHE A 312 -6.69 -4.20 -9.42
C PHE A 312 -7.53 -3.83 -10.64
N LEU A 313 -8.05 -4.83 -11.38
CA LEU A 313 -8.80 -4.63 -12.60
C LEU A 313 -10.23 -4.15 -12.32
N ASN A 314 -10.94 -4.83 -11.43
CA ASN A 314 -12.37 -4.61 -11.19
C ASN A 314 -12.68 -3.50 -10.17
N ILE A 315 -11.72 -3.14 -9.32
CA ILE A 315 -11.91 -2.06 -8.33
C ILE A 315 -11.06 -0.85 -8.70
N LYS A 316 -9.73 -0.97 -8.65
CA LYS A 316 -8.82 0.18 -8.87
C LYS A 316 -8.93 0.72 -10.29
N SER A 317 -8.78 -0.13 -11.30
CA SER A 317 -8.74 0.28 -12.70
C SER A 317 -10.10 0.75 -13.19
N ALA A 318 -11.16 0.00 -12.88
CA ALA A 318 -12.54 0.40 -13.17
C ALA A 318 -12.88 1.78 -12.58
N TYR A 319 -12.57 2.02 -11.30
CA TYR A 319 -12.89 3.31 -10.65
C TYR A 319 -12.02 4.48 -11.14
N ALA A 320 -10.74 4.20 -11.45
CA ALA A 320 -9.76 5.20 -11.86
C ALA A 320 -9.73 5.49 -13.36
N GLY A 321 -10.39 4.66 -14.18
CA GLY A 321 -10.26 4.71 -15.64
C GLY A 321 -8.87 4.28 -16.12
N LEU A 322 -8.18 3.41 -15.39
CA LEU A 322 -6.88 2.88 -15.78
C LEU A 322 -7.07 1.65 -16.69
N ASN A 323 -6.17 1.47 -17.65
CA ASN A 323 -6.20 0.33 -18.56
C ASN A 323 -4.80 -0.30 -18.69
N PRO A 324 -4.49 -1.38 -17.97
CA PRO A 324 -3.25 -2.13 -18.16
C PRO A 324 -3.14 -2.64 -19.60
N LYS A 325 -2.06 -2.27 -20.29
CA LYS A 325 -1.76 -2.74 -21.65
C LYS A 325 -1.05 -4.10 -21.65
N CYS A 326 -0.51 -4.51 -20.50
CA CYS A 326 0.17 -5.78 -20.32
C CYS A 326 0.02 -6.25 -18.87
N VAL A 327 -0.08 -7.57 -18.67
CA VAL A 327 -0.03 -8.22 -17.38
C VAL A 327 1.14 -9.20 -17.38
N VAL A 328 1.97 -9.17 -16.33
CA VAL A 328 3.08 -10.09 -16.10
C VAL A 328 2.71 -11.00 -14.94
N LEU A 329 2.67 -12.30 -15.19
CA LEU A 329 2.32 -13.31 -14.20
C LEU A 329 3.59 -14.03 -13.72
N VAL A 330 3.99 -13.74 -12.49
CA VAL A 330 5.22 -14.27 -11.89
C VAL A 330 5.02 -15.70 -11.40
N ALA A 331 5.94 -16.58 -11.77
CA ALA A 331 5.97 -17.98 -11.36
C ALA A 331 7.38 -18.49 -11.08
N THR A 332 7.49 -19.47 -10.19
CA THR A 332 8.75 -20.18 -9.93
C THR A 332 8.53 -21.68 -9.99
N ILE A 333 9.57 -22.41 -10.43
CA ILE A 333 9.53 -23.88 -10.49
C ILE A 333 9.24 -24.49 -9.11
N ARG A 334 9.73 -23.90 -8.02
CA ARG A 334 9.47 -24.37 -6.66
C ARG A 334 8.00 -24.20 -6.26
N ALA A 335 7.40 -23.07 -6.61
CA ALA A 335 5.98 -22.83 -6.35
C ALA A 335 5.08 -23.78 -7.16
N LEU A 336 5.43 -24.07 -8.41
CA LEU A 336 4.72 -25.09 -9.20
C LEU A 336 4.88 -26.49 -8.58
N ARG A 337 6.06 -26.87 -8.08
CA ARG A 337 6.22 -28.14 -7.34
C ARG A 337 5.34 -28.20 -6.08
N HIS A 338 5.21 -27.09 -5.35
CA HIS A 338 4.31 -26.99 -4.20
C HIS A 338 2.86 -27.28 -4.61
N HIS A 339 2.35 -26.59 -5.63
CA HIS A 339 1.00 -26.83 -6.14
C HIS A 339 0.81 -28.24 -6.71
N GLY A 340 1.88 -28.87 -7.19
CA GLY A 340 1.92 -30.29 -7.57
C GLY A 340 2.03 -31.28 -6.40
N GLY A 341 1.91 -30.83 -5.15
CA GLY A 341 1.89 -31.68 -3.95
C GLY A 341 3.26 -31.99 -3.34
N SER A 342 4.31 -31.22 -3.64
CA SER A 342 5.59 -31.36 -2.93
C SER A 342 5.44 -31.05 -1.44
N PRO A 343 6.05 -31.84 -0.55
CA PRO A 343 6.31 -31.39 0.82
C PRO A 343 7.40 -30.31 0.85
N VAL A 344 7.47 -29.55 1.94
CA VAL A 344 8.33 -28.34 2.07
C VAL A 344 9.81 -28.64 1.85
N ASP A 345 10.29 -29.76 2.36
CA ASP A 345 11.68 -30.24 2.26
C ASP A 345 12.07 -30.67 0.84
N GLU A 346 11.09 -30.93 -0.03
CA GLU A 346 11.33 -31.37 -1.41
C GLU A 346 11.13 -30.26 -2.46
N TYR A 347 10.90 -29.01 -2.07
CA TYR A 347 10.75 -27.90 -3.03
C TYR A 347 11.96 -27.72 -3.95
N ASN A 348 13.16 -28.03 -3.46
CA ASN A 348 14.40 -27.95 -4.23
C ASN A 348 14.72 -29.24 -5.00
N THR A 349 14.01 -30.33 -4.77
CA THR A 349 14.19 -31.61 -5.47
C THR A 349 13.53 -31.54 -6.85
N ALA A 350 14.29 -31.83 -7.90
CA ALA A 350 13.78 -31.78 -9.26
C ALA A 350 12.69 -32.84 -9.50
N SER A 351 11.51 -32.40 -9.94
CA SER A 351 10.41 -33.28 -10.35
C SER A 351 9.59 -32.63 -11.45
N LEU A 352 9.64 -33.20 -12.66
CA LEU A 352 8.82 -32.73 -13.78
C LEU A 352 7.35 -33.05 -13.58
N ASP A 353 7.02 -34.23 -13.05
CA ASP A 353 5.64 -34.64 -12.76
C ASP A 353 4.92 -33.63 -11.85
N ARG A 354 5.58 -33.18 -10.77
CA ARG A 354 5.00 -32.18 -9.87
C ARG A 354 4.88 -30.80 -10.50
N VAL A 355 5.85 -30.39 -11.33
CA VAL A 355 5.74 -29.13 -12.07
C VAL A 355 4.56 -29.18 -13.03
N SER A 356 4.38 -30.27 -13.77
CA SER A 356 3.26 -30.45 -14.69
C SER A 356 1.92 -30.44 -13.96
N LYS A 357 1.79 -31.11 -12.81
CA LYS A 357 0.57 -31.08 -11.99
C LYS A 357 0.28 -29.69 -11.42
N GLY A 358 1.31 -29.02 -10.88
CA GLY A 358 1.13 -27.67 -10.33
C GLY A 358 0.95 -26.57 -11.37
N PHE A 359 1.23 -26.87 -12.65
CA PHE A 359 0.98 -25.95 -13.75
C PHE A 359 -0.50 -25.58 -13.88
N GLU A 360 -1.43 -26.47 -13.47
CA GLU A 360 -2.88 -26.18 -13.45
C GLU A 360 -3.21 -24.88 -12.68
N ASN A 361 -2.45 -24.57 -11.61
CA ASN A 361 -2.62 -23.30 -10.90
C ASN A 361 -2.24 -22.11 -11.79
N LEU A 362 -1.09 -22.19 -12.46
CA LEU A 362 -0.60 -21.13 -13.33
C LEU A 362 -1.48 -20.97 -14.57
N GLU A 363 -1.87 -22.08 -15.19
CA GLU A 363 -2.81 -22.13 -16.31
C GLU A 363 -4.11 -21.40 -15.97
N LYS A 364 -4.66 -21.63 -14.77
CA LYS A 364 -5.89 -20.96 -14.38
C LYS A 364 -5.77 -19.45 -14.16
N HIS A 365 -4.58 -18.96 -13.79
CA HIS A 365 -4.32 -17.52 -13.71
C HIS A 365 -4.04 -16.88 -15.08
N ILE A 366 -3.73 -17.68 -16.10
CA ILE A 366 -3.55 -17.22 -17.49
C ILE A 366 -4.90 -17.09 -18.21
N GLU A 367 -5.80 -18.06 -18.01
CA GLU A 367 -7.20 -18.03 -18.50
C GLU A 367 -7.98 -16.81 -18.00
#